data_AF-A0A2X0PRT8-F1
#
_entry.id   AF-A0A2X0PRT8-F1
#
_cell.length_a   1.000
_cell.length_b   1.000
_cell.length_c   1.000
_cell.angle_alpha   90.00
_cell.angle_beta   90.00
_cell.angle_gamma   90.00
#
_symmetry.space_group_name_H-M   'P 1'
#
loop_
_entity.id
_entity.type
_entity.pdbx_description
1 polymer ?
#
loop_
_entity_poly.entity_id
_entity_poly.type
_entity_poly.pdbx_seq_one_letter_code
_entity_poly.pdbx_strand_id
1 'polypeptide(L)'
;MTVSYFPPNDNIDYSQISQELNQAFYDNDVKKAKELKLKILNTKHMSTELRDRANLIIAVLNSKDDKTDTAAVKQAMHDFFKHQEWMNDENAIVLLSNSFRKDNLNDVTPLVMMLIRKYKDLKEQSLIKQRRLATVGINYLYVLRKYFMYSDKVAFKILSWLESLATDPELCLLRELTLYFYFIYTNDDQAKGIKLILDQSGYKKISDDLPD
;
A
#
# COMPACT_ATOMS: atom_id res chain seq x y z
N MET A 1 6.75 -3.62 30.96
CA MET A 1 7.06 -4.36 29.72
C MET A 1 6.55 -3.53 28.56
N THR A 2 7.47 -3.06 27.71
CA THR A 2 7.17 -2.21 26.55
C THR A 2 6.61 -3.04 25.41
N VAL A 3 5.42 -2.69 24.92
CA VAL A 3 4.87 -3.24 23.67
C VAL A 3 5.72 -2.69 22.53
N SER A 4 6.30 -3.57 21.71
CA SER A 4 7.04 -3.16 20.51
C SER A 4 6.07 -2.65 19.45
N TYR A 5 6.43 -1.56 18.76
CA TYR A 5 5.58 -1.00 17.72
C TYR A 5 5.46 -1.95 16.52
N PHE A 6 6.58 -2.52 16.09
CA PHE A 6 6.65 -3.58 15.08
C PHE A 6 6.83 -4.94 15.74
N PRO A 7 6.25 -6.01 15.16
CA PRO A 7 6.43 -7.37 15.68
C PRO A 7 7.86 -7.88 15.46
N PRO A 8 8.30 -8.93 16.19
CA PRO A 8 9.40 -9.77 15.75
C PRO A 8 9.05 -10.49 14.44
N ASN A 9 10.04 -10.70 13.55
CA ASN A 9 9.84 -11.27 12.21
C ASN A 9 9.19 -12.67 12.19
N ASP A 10 9.21 -13.41 13.31
CA ASP A 10 8.73 -14.80 13.39
C ASP A 10 7.35 -14.95 14.08
N ASN A 11 6.57 -13.88 14.20
CA ASN A 11 5.25 -13.94 14.85
C ASN A 11 4.17 -14.50 13.89
N ILE A 12 3.81 -15.78 14.06
CA ILE A 12 2.81 -16.48 13.25
C ILE A 12 1.42 -15.82 13.33
N ASP A 13 0.99 -15.44 14.53
CA ASP A 13 -0.31 -14.77 14.74
C ASP A 13 -0.36 -13.43 14.01
N TYR A 14 0.75 -12.69 14.00
CA TYR A 14 0.88 -11.44 13.25
C TYR A 14 0.69 -11.67 11.75
N SER A 15 1.43 -12.64 11.18
CA SER A 15 1.39 -12.92 9.74
C SER A 15 -0.01 -13.32 9.28
N GLN A 16 -0.68 -14.18 10.04
CA GLN A 16 -2.04 -14.61 9.74
C GLN A 16 -3.05 -13.45 9.81
N ILE A 17 -3.02 -12.65 10.88
CA ILE A 17 -3.94 -11.51 11.03
C ILE A 17 -3.68 -10.46 9.93
N SER A 18 -2.42 -10.22 9.59
CA SER A 18 -2.01 -9.32 8.50
C SER A 18 -2.57 -9.76 7.14
N GLN A 19 -2.58 -11.07 6.87
CA GLN A 19 -3.17 -11.62 5.65
C GLN A 19 -4.70 -11.52 5.67
N GLU A 20 -5.35 -11.88 6.78
CA GLU A 20 -6.81 -11.77 6.92
C GLU A 20 -7.29 -10.31 6.78
N LEU A 21 -6.52 -9.34 7.27
CA LEU A 21 -6.81 -7.91 7.09
C LEU A 21 -6.75 -7.50 5.62
N ASN A 22 -5.74 -7.96 4.87
CA ASN A 22 -5.65 -7.70 3.44
C ASN A 22 -6.82 -8.31 2.67
N GLN A 23 -7.21 -9.54 3.04
CA GLN A 23 -8.33 -10.20 2.41
C GLN A 23 -9.64 -9.46 2.70
N ALA A 24 -9.87 -9.04 3.94
CA ALA A 24 -11.04 -8.24 4.31
C ALA A 24 -11.11 -6.92 3.53
N PHE A 25 -9.96 -6.26 3.29
CA PHE A 25 -9.88 -5.08 2.44
C PHE A 25 -10.27 -5.40 0.99
N TYR A 26 -9.69 -6.43 0.39
CA TYR A 26 -10.02 -6.89 -0.98
C TYR A 26 -11.50 -7.28 -1.14
N ASP A 27 -12.10 -7.86 -0.09
CA ASP A 27 -13.49 -8.26 -0.09
C ASP A 27 -14.48 -7.15 0.25
N ASN A 28 -13.99 -5.93 0.50
CA ASN A 28 -14.77 -4.82 1.02
C ASN A 28 -15.53 -5.20 2.31
N ASP A 29 -14.99 -6.14 3.09
CA ASP A 29 -15.61 -6.69 4.29
C ASP A 29 -15.21 -5.90 5.54
N VAL A 30 -15.90 -4.78 5.74
CA VAL A 30 -15.70 -3.92 6.92
C VAL A 30 -16.03 -4.63 8.23
N LYS A 31 -16.93 -5.62 8.21
CA LYS A 31 -17.32 -6.36 9.41
C LYS A 31 -16.16 -7.24 9.85
N LYS A 32 -15.59 -8.02 8.94
CA LYS A 32 -14.40 -8.84 9.18
C LYS A 32 -13.21 -7.98 9.62
N ALA A 33 -12.99 -6.81 9.01
CA ALA A 33 -11.93 -5.89 9.45
C ALA A 33 -12.12 -5.41 10.91
N LYS A 34 -13.36 -5.10 11.32
CA LYS A 34 -13.69 -4.73 12.71
C LYS A 34 -13.52 -5.90 13.69
N GLU A 35 -13.89 -7.11 13.30
CA GLU A 35 -13.67 -8.33 14.10
C GLU A 35 -12.17 -8.59 14.32
N LEU A 36 -11.37 -8.46 13.26
CA LEU A 36 -9.91 -8.59 13.34
C LEU A 36 -9.30 -7.53 14.26
N LYS A 37 -9.79 -6.28 14.21
CA LYS A 37 -9.38 -5.23 15.17
C LYS A 37 -9.67 -5.62 16.62
N LEU A 38 -10.84 -6.20 16.91
CA LEU A 38 -11.17 -6.66 18.26
C LEU A 38 -10.25 -7.81 18.70
N LYS A 39 -9.94 -8.74 17.79
CA LYS A 39 -8.96 -9.82 18.05
C LYS A 39 -7.59 -9.23 18.39
N ILE A 40 -7.12 -8.24 17.62
CA ILE A 40 -5.85 -7.54 17.86
C ILE A 40 -5.78 -6.93 19.25
N LEU A 41 -6.85 -6.26 19.68
CA LEU A 41 -6.92 -5.61 21.00
C LEU A 41 -6.91 -6.61 22.16
N ASN A 42 -7.44 -7.81 21.94
CA ASN A 42 -7.54 -8.85 22.96
C ASN A 42 -6.31 -9.77 23.02
N THR A 43 -5.45 -9.76 22.00
CA THR A 43 -4.20 -10.53 22.00
C THR A 43 -3.10 -9.79 22.74
N LYS A 44 -2.58 -10.40 23.81
CA LYS A 44 -1.42 -9.87 24.55
C LYS A 44 -0.21 -9.77 23.62
N HIS A 45 0.57 -8.69 23.79
CA HIS A 45 1.81 -8.42 23.04
C HIS A 45 1.64 -8.23 21.52
N MET A 46 0.43 -7.95 21.04
CA MET A 46 0.25 -7.62 19.63
C MET A 46 0.87 -6.25 19.30
N SER A 47 1.49 -6.16 18.13
CA SER A 47 2.19 -4.96 17.65
C SER A 47 1.23 -3.80 17.46
N THR A 48 1.70 -2.58 17.74
CA THR A 48 0.91 -1.37 17.53
C THR A 48 0.66 -1.09 16.04
N GLU A 49 1.60 -1.46 15.16
CA GLU A 49 1.43 -1.33 13.70
C GLU A 49 0.15 -2.03 13.20
N LEU A 50 -0.11 -3.28 13.60
CA LEU A 50 -1.30 -4.03 13.17
C LEU A 50 -2.59 -3.32 13.53
N ARG A 51 -2.62 -2.69 14.71
CA ARG A 51 -3.76 -1.93 15.18
C ARG A 51 -3.96 -0.68 14.32
N ASP A 52 -2.89 0.04 14.02
CA ASP A 52 -2.93 1.24 13.18
C ASP A 52 -3.34 0.88 11.76
N ARG A 53 -2.82 -0.22 11.21
CA ARG A 53 -3.21 -0.75 9.90
C ARG A 53 -4.69 -1.17 9.86
N ALA A 54 -5.20 -1.85 10.88
CA ALA A 54 -6.61 -2.18 10.96
C ALA A 54 -7.49 -0.91 11.01
N ASN A 55 -7.06 0.12 11.74
CA ASN A 55 -7.76 1.42 11.75
C ASN A 55 -7.77 2.08 10.38
N LEU A 56 -6.64 2.08 9.66
CA LEU A 56 -6.54 2.63 8.31
C LEU A 56 -7.44 1.90 7.31
N ILE A 57 -7.48 0.57 7.35
CA ILE A 57 -8.35 -0.26 6.49
C ILE A 57 -9.83 0.05 6.78
N ILE A 58 -10.21 0.04 8.06
CA ILE A 58 -11.59 0.33 8.47
C ILE A 58 -12.00 1.76 8.05
N ALA A 59 -11.09 2.73 8.13
CA ALA A 59 -11.35 4.09 7.69
C ALA A 59 -11.64 4.17 6.19
N VAL A 60 -10.90 3.43 5.35
CA VAL A 60 -11.15 3.37 3.89
C VAL A 60 -12.47 2.68 3.59
N LEU A 61 -12.74 1.54 4.22
CA LEU A 61 -13.96 0.76 3.96
C LEU A 61 -15.24 1.49 4.43
N ASN A 62 -15.14 2.35 5.45
CA ASN A 62 -16.25 3.19 5.91
C ASN A 62 -16.40 4.48 5.12
N SER A 63 -15.35 4.97 4.45
CA SER A 63 -15.44 6.21 3.65
C SER A 63 -16.18 5.93 2.35
N LYS A 64 -17.50 5.85 2.42
CA LYS A 64 -18.38 5.76 1.25
C LYS A 64 -18.52 7.09 0.50
N ASP A 65 -18.17 8.22 1.13
CA ASP A 65 -18.52 9.57 0.62
C ASP A 65 -17.41 10.63 0.82
N ASP A 66 -16.19 10.36 0.35
CA ASP A 66 -15.07 11.34 0.24
C ASP A 66 -14.59 12.00 1.56
N LYS A 67 -15.21 11.68 2.70
CA LYS A 67 -14.79 12.09 4.04
C LYS A 67 -13.98 10.97 4.67
N THR A 68 -12.69 10.95 4.39
CA THR A 68 -11.76 10.07 5.11
C THR A 68 -11.69 10.50 6.57
N ASP A 69 -11.80 9.55 7.50
CA ASP A 69 -11.49 9.80 8.91
C ASP A 69 -9.99 10.11 9.05
N THR A 70 -9.68 11.41 9.05
CA THR A 70 -8.29 11.91 9.13
C THR A 70 -7.62 11.58 10.46
N ALA A 71 -8.37 11.19 11.50
CA ALA A 71 -7.80 10.88 12.81
C ALA A 71 -6.96 9.60 12.78
N ALA A 72 -7.44 8.56 12.11
CA ALA A 72 -6.70 7.30 11.96
C ALA A 72 -5.38 7.50 11.20
N VAL A 73 -5.41 8.31 10.13
CA VAL A 73 -4.23 8.66 9.32
C VAL A 73 -3.23 9.46 10.14
N LYS A 74 -3.69 10.51 10.85
CA LYS A 74 -2.83 11.33 11.71
C LYS A 74 -2.16 10.51 12.81
N GLN A 75 -2.90 9.61 13.45
CA GLN A 75 -2.36 8.76 14.50
C GLN A 75 -1.31 7.80 13.94
N ALA A 76 -1.61 7.11 12.83
CA ALA A 76 -0.66 6.20 12.18
C ALA A 76 0.63 6.93 11.76
N MET A 77 0.52 8.12 11.17
CA MET A 77 1.69 8.93 10.78
C MET A 77 2.48 9.41 12.00
N HIS A 78 1.80 9.86 13.06
CA HIS A 78 2.45 10.27 14.30
C HIS A 78 3.26 9.13 14.93
N ASP A 79 2.69 7.93 14.99
CA ASP A 79 3.38 6.79 15.56
C ASP A 79 4.49 6.26 14.64
N PHE A 80 4.27 6.25 13.32
CA PHE A 80 5.29 5.93 12.33
C PHE A 80 6.54 6.81 12.45
N PHE A 81 6.38 8.13 12.60
CA PHE A 81 7.50 9.07 12.69
C PHE A 81 8.38 8.91 13.94
N LYS A 82 7.95 8.14 14.96
CA LYS A 82 8.79 7.82 16.12
C LYS A 82 9.92 6.84 15.78
N HIS A 83 9.88 6.19 14.61
CA HIS A 83 10.85 5.18 14.20
C HIS A 83 11.92 5.75 13.25
N GLN A 84 13.14 5.96 13.75
CA GLN A 84 14.22 6.56 12.95
C GLN A 84 14.73 5.64 11.81
N GLU A 85 14.71 4.33 11.99
CA GLU A 85 15.18 3.36 10.97
C GLU A 85 14.05 2.74 10.12
N TRP A 86 12.90 3.41 10.05
CA TRP A 86 11.67 2.90 9.43
C TRP A 86 11.87 2.35 8.01
N MET A 87 12.79 2.90 7.20
CA MET A 87 13.02 2.43 5.84
C MET A 87 13.55 0.98 5.79
N ASN A 88 14.22 0.51 6.84
CA ASN A 88 14.70 -0.87 6.92
C ASN A 88 13.59 -1.85 7.32
N ASP A 89 12.58 -1.39 8.06
CA ASP A 89 11.48 -2.20 8.56
C ASP A 89 10.39 -2.42 7.49
N GLU A 90 10.04 -3.68 7.22
CA GLU A 90 9.04 -4.02 6.19
C GLU A 90 7.62 -3.64 6.59
N ASN A 91 7.30 -3.72 7.88
CA ASN A 91 5.98 -3.38 8.40
C ASN A 91 5.78 -1.86 8.38
N ALA A 92 6.84 -1.09 8.65
CA ALA A 92 6.82 0.36 8.49
C ALA A 92 6.50 0.77 7.04
N ILE A 93 7.13 0.12 6.05
CA ILE A 93 6.86 0.38 4.63
C ILE A 93 5.40 0.06 4.27
N VAL A 94 4.86 -1.06 4.78
CA VAL A 94 3.45 -1.42 4.58
C VAL A 94 2.52 -0.39 5.21
N LEU A 95 2.80 0.06 6.42
CA LEU A 95 2.01 1.07 7.12
C LEU A 95 1.98 2.38 6.34
N LEU A 96 3.15 2.83 5.85
CA LEU A 96 3.24 4.01 4.97
C LEU A 96 2.35 3.84 3.74
N SER A 97 2.46 2.72 3.04
CA SER A 97 1.64 2.41 1.85
C SER A 97 0.13 2.49 2.11
N ASN A 98 -0.30 2.03 3.29
CA ASN A 98 -1.71 1.99 3.69
C ASN A 98 -2.22 3.35 4.18
N SER A 99 -1.32 4.29 4.47
CA SER A 99 -1.66 5.64 4.96
C SER A 99 -2.04 6.62 3.85
N PHE A 100 -1.76 6.32 2.57
CA PHE A 100 -1.92 7.27 1.48
C PHE A 100 -3.38 7.63 1.22
N ARG A 101 -3.68 8.92 1.24
CA ARG A 101 -4.99 9.52 1.02
C ARG A 101 -4.83 10.80 0.21
N LYS A 102 -5.94 11.32 -0.33
CA LYS A 102 -5.96 12.58 -1.08
C LYS A 102 -5.39 13.74 -0.27
N ASP A 103 -5.75 13.82 1.01
CA ASP A 103 -5.46 14.95 1.90
C ASP A 103 -4.04 14.95 2.47
N ASN A 104 -3.34 13.81 2.50
CA ASN A 104 -1.97 13.71 3.03
C ASN A 104 -0.90 13.47 1.96
N LEU A 105 -1.25 13.49 0.67
CA LEU A 105 -0.33 13.12 -0.40
C LEU A 105 0.95 13.98 -0.40
N ASN A 106 0.82 15.28 -0.11
CA ASN A 106 1.94 16.20 0.02
C ASN A 106 2.89 15.83 1.16
N ASP A 107 2.36 15.35 2.29
CA ASP A 107 3.15 14.99 3.47
C ASP A 107 3.90 13.67 3.27
N VAL A 108 3.31 12.72 2.54
CA VAL A 108 3.92 11.41 2.28
C VAL A 108 4.85 11.40 1.06
N THR A 109 4.71 12.37 0.15
CA THR A 109 5.57 12.45 -1.06
C THR A 109 7.07 12.45 -0.73
N PRO A 110 7.58 13.27 0.22
CA PRO A 110 8.99 13.23 0.61
C PRO A 110 9.44 11.85 1.09
N LEU A 111 8.58 11.09 1.78
CA LEU A 111 8.90 9.76 2.30
C LEU A 111 9.05 8.74 1.18
N VAL A 112 8.15 8.79 0.18
CA VAL A 112 8.29 7.98 -1.05
C VAL A 112 9.58 8.34 -1.78
N MET A 113 9.91 9.63 -1.88
CA MET A 113 11.16 10.07 -2.50
C MET A 113 12.40 9.60 -1.74
N MET A 114 12.34 9.46 -0.41
CA MET A 114 13.42 8.86 0.39
C MET A 114 13.60 7.37 0.06
N LEU A 115 12.50 6.61 -0.07
CA LEU A 115 12.57 5.20 -0.47
C LEU A 115 13.20 5.03 -1.85
N ILE A 116 12.79 5.83 -2.84
CA ILE A 116 13.37 5.80 -4.20
C ILE A 116 14.88 6.11 -4.16
N ARG A 117 15.31 7.09 -3.35
CA ARG A 117 16.73 7.45 -3.24
C ARG A 117 17.56 6.35 -2.58
N LYS A 118 17.00 5.67 -1.58
CA LYS A 118 17.68 4.62 -0.81
C LYS A 118 17.76 3.30 -1.59
N TYR A 119 16.65 2.90 -2.20
CA TYR A 119 16.48 1.64 -2.91
C TYR A 119 16.41 1.89 -4.42
N LYS A 120 17.45 2.47 -5.00
CA LYS A 120 17.44 2.94 -6.41
C LYS A 120 17.10 1.83 -7.40
N ASP A 121 17.63 0.64 -7.16
CA ASP A 121 17.44 -0.53 -7.99
C ASP A 121 16.73 -1.63 -7.18
N LEU A 122 15.46 -1.87 -7.50
CA LEU A 122 14.62 -2.77 -6.73
C LEU A 122 15.08 -4.22 -6.84
N LYS A 123 15.62 -4.65 -7.99
CA LYS A 123 16.09 -6.02 -8.18
C LYS A 123 17.24 -6.43 -7.25
N GLU A 124 17.95 -5.47 -6.65
CA GLU A 124 19.01 -5.74 -5.65
C GLU A 124 18.44 -6.13 -4.28
N GLN A 125 17.14 -5.95 -4.06
CA GLN A 125 16.46 -6.27 -2.81
C GLN A 125 15.87 -7.68 -2.83
N SER A 126 15.62 -8.24 -1.63
CA SER A 126 14.88 -9.51 -1.53
C SER A 126 13.50 -9.41 -2.19
N LEU A 127 12.96 -10.53 -2.67
CA LEU A 127 11.62 -10.56 -3.31
C LEU A 127 10.53 -9.97 -2.40
N ILE A 128 10.58 -10.27 -1.10
CA ILE A 128 9.63 -9.70 -0.13
C ILE A 128 9.74 -8.18 -0.09
N LYS A 129 10.96 -7.64 -0.02
CA LYS A 129 11.20 -6.20 0.02
C LYS A 129 10.81 -5.53 -1.30
N GLN A 130 11.09 -6.15 -2.45
CA GLN A 130 10.62 -5.70 -3.77
C GLN A 130 9.11 -5.56 -3.80
N ARG A 131 8.37 -6.57 -3.33
CA ARG A 131 6.90 -6.52 -3.26
C ARG A 131 6.43 -5.35 -2.40
N ARG A 132 7.00 -5.14 -1.21
CA ARG A 132 6.62 -4.04 -0.31
C ARG A 132 6.87 -2.66 -0.93
N LEU A 133 8.05 -2.45 -1.51
CA LEU A 133 8.43 -1.20 -2.15
C LEU A 133 7.58 -0.92 -3.40
N ALA A 134 7.30 -1.95 -4.20
CA ALA A 134 6.42 -1.82 -5.36
C ALA A 134 4.98 -1.46 -4.97
N THR A 135 4.44 -2.10 -3.91
CA THR A 135 3.10 -1.75 -3.39
C THR A 135 3.03 -0.28 -2.95
N VAL A 136 4.09 0.27 -2.34
CA VAL A 136 4.16 1.72 -2.05
C VAL A 136 4.01 2.54 -3.33
N GLY A 137 4.80 2.22 -4.36
CA GLY A 137 4.72 2.94 -5.64
C GLY A 137 3.32 2.87 -6.27
N ILE A 138 2.74 1.67 -6.34
CA ILE A 138 1.41 1.43 -6.91
C ILE A 138 0.30 2.14 -6.12
N ASN A 139 0.29 2.04 -4.78
CA ASN A 139 -0.71 2.73 -3.95
C ASN A 139 -0.58 4.25 -4.08
N TYR A 140 0.64 4.78 -4.19
CA TYR A 140 0.85 6.21 -4.39
C TYR A 140 0.29 6.64 -5.75
N LEU A 141 0.64 5.93 -6.82
CA LEU A 141 0.17 6.21 -8.19
C LEU A 141 -1.35 6.13 -8.28
N TYR A 142 -1.98 5.18 -7.58
CA TYR A 142 -3.43 5.09 -7.47
C TYR A 142 -4.05 6.37 -6.93
N VAL A 143 -3.60 6.83 -5.75
CA VAL A 143 -4.13 8.05 -5.12
C VAL A 143 -3.84 9.28 -5.97
N LEU A 144 -2.63 9.34 -6.55
CA LEU A 144 -2.22 10.44 -7.43
C LEU A 144 -3.12 10.53 -8.66
N ARG A 145 -3.32 9.44 -9.41
CA ARG A 145 -4.13 9.44 -10.63
C ARG A 145 -5.60 9.75 -10.31
N LYS A 146 -6.15 9.08 -9.29
CA LYS A 146 -7.57 9.20 -8.91
C LYS A 146 -7.98 10.64 -8.54
N TYR A 147 -7.08 11.42 -7.94
CA TYR A 147 -7.42 12.73 -7.39
C TYR A 147 -6.63 13.91 -7.96
N PHE A 148 -5.53 13.67 -8.69
CA PHE A 148 -4.58 14.69 -9.16
C PHE A 148 -4.09 14.39 -10.59
N MET A 149 -5.02 14.31 -11.54
CA MET A 149 -4.80 13.89 -12.94
C MET A 149 -3.65 14.58 -13.69
N TYR A 150 -3.17 15.75 -13.26
CA TYR A 150 -2.13 16.53 -13.97
C TYR A 150 -0.72 16.47 -13.34
N SER A 151 -0.47 15.55 -12.40
CA SER A 151 0.77 15.52 -11.60
C SER A 151 1.83 14.53 -12.12
N ASP A 152 2.22 14.68 -13.39
CA ASP A 152 2.96 13.63 -14.13
C ASP A 152 4.42 13.47 -13.70
N LYS A 153 5.09 14.54 -13.26
CA LYS A 153 6.53 14.49 -12.93
C LYS A 153 6.85 13.51 -11.80
N VAL A 154 6.01 13.48 -10.76
CA VAL A 154 6.18 12.54 -9.65
C VAL A 154 5.80 11.14 -10.09
N ALA A 155 4.75 11.00 -10.89
CA ALA A 155 4.31 9.72 -11.43
C ALA A 155 5.42 9.02 -12.22
N PHE A 156 6.02 9.69 -13.21
CA PHE A 156 7.09 9.13 -14.03
C PHE A 156 8.35 8.77 -13.24
N LYS A 157 8.65 9.51 -12.17
CA LYS A 157 9.76 9.15 -11.28
C LYS A 157 9.51 7.85 -10.51
N ILE A 158 8.27 7.63 -10.07
CA ILE A 158 7.87 6.38 -9.41
C ILE A 158 7.82 5.25 -10.44
N LEU A 159 7.28 5.48 -11.64
CA LEU A 159 7.24 4.48 -12.71
C LEU A 159 8.66 4.01 -13.09
N SER A 160 9.59 4.95 -13.30
CA SER A 160 11.00 4.61 -13.57
C SER A 160 11.65 3.82 -12.43
N TRP A 161 11.25 4.07 -11.18
CA TRP A 161 11.69 3.25 -10.04
C TRP A 161 11.11 1.84 -10.09
N LEU A 162 9.82 1.70 -10.40
CA LEU A 162 9.13 0.40 -10.52
C LEU A 162 9.63 -0.45 -11.70
N GLU A 163 10.11 0.17 -12.78
CA GLU A 163 10.76 -0.53 -13.90
C GLU A 163 12.01 -1.33 -13.48
N SER A 164 12.63 -0.98 -12.35
CA SER A 164 13.80 -1.68 -11.81
C SER A 164 13.47 -2.99 -11.07
N LEU A 165 12.19 -3.38 -11.00
CA LEU A 165 11.78 -4.69 -10.45
C LEU A 165 12.43 -5.84 -11.23
N ALA A 166 12.77 -6.91 -10.52
CA ALA A 166 13.23 -8.13 -11.15
C ALA A 166 12.18 -8.72 -12.10
N THR A 167 12.63 -9.46 -13.12
CA THR A 167 11.76 -10.28 -13.99
C THR A 167 11.51 -11.62 -13.30
N ASP A 168 10.77 -11.57 -12.20
CA ASP A 168 10.39 -12.74 -11.40
C ASP A 168 8.88 -13.00 -11.54
N PRO A 169 8.44 -14.26 -11.77
CA PRO A 169 7.02 -14.60 -11.88
C PRO A 169 6.17 -14.13 -10.68
N GLU A 170 6.73 -14.10 -9.46
CA GLU A 170 6.01 -13.64 -8.26
C GLU A 170 5.68 -12.14 -8.30
N LEU A 171 6.35 -11.37 -9.16
CA LEU A 171 6.17 -9.93 -9.32
C LEU A 171 5.26 -9.57 -10.51
N CYS A 172 4.76 -10.57 -11.26
CA CYS A 172 4.01 -10.37 -12.50
C CYS A 172 2.88 -9.33 -12.35
N LEU A 173 1.99 -9.48 -11.37
CA LEU A 173 0.88 -8.55 -11.15
C LEU A 173 1.36 -7.11 -10.87
N LEU A 174 2.44 -6.93 -10.12
CA LEU A 174 2.99 -5.60 -9.82
C LEU A 174 3.58 -4.94 -11.08
N ARG A 175 4.17 -5.75 -11.97
CA ARG A 175 4.67 -5.27 -13.27
C ARG A 175 3.52 -4.89 -14.20
N GLU A 176 2.45 -5.69 -14.26
CA GLU A 176 1.24 -5.36 -15.02
C GLU A 176 0.59 -4.05 -14.52
N LEU A 177 0.49 -3.86 -13.20
CA LEU A 177 0.00 -2.61 -12.63
C LEU A 177 0.92 -1.41 -12.93
N THR A 178 2.23 -1.64 -12.98
CA THR A 178 3.20 -0.60 -13.39
C THR A 178 2.96 -0.19 -14.85
N LEU A 179 2.76 -1.16 -15.74
CA LEU A 179 2.43 -0.91 -17.14
C LEU A 179 1.10 -0.16 -17.29
N TYR A 180 0.08 -0.54 -16.51
CA TYR A 180 -1.18 0.19 -16.48
C TYR A 180 -0.99 1.66 -16.15
N PHE A 181 -0.28 1.96 -15.06
CA PHE A 181 -0.02 3.35 -14.68
C PHE A 181 0.90 4.06 -15.67
N TYR A 182 1.80 3.39 -16.38
CA TYR A 182 2.54 4.03 -17.47
C TYR A 182 1.60 4.41 -18.62
N PHE A 183 0.71 3.51 -19.02
CA PHE A 183 -0.21 3.73 -20.14
C PHE A 183 -1.32 4.73 -19.84
N ILE A 184 -1.78 4.84 -18.61
CA ILE A 184 -2.81 5.86 -18.27
C ILE A 184 -2.30 7.31 -18.42
N TYR A 185 -0.99 7.51 -18.54
CA TYR A 185 -0.36 8.81 -18.86
C TYR A 185 0.09 8.93 -20.32
N THR A 186 0.09 7.86 -21.10
CA THR A 186 0.76 7.84 -22.42
C THR A 186 -0.08 7.25 -23.56
N ASN A 187 -0.99 6.32 -23.24
CA ASN A 187 -1.84 5.61 -24.19
C ASN A 187 -3.05 4.94 -23.48
N ASP A 188 -4.17 5.65 -23.41
CA ASP A 188 -5.39 5.19 -22.73
C ASP A 188 -5.93 3.84 -23.27
N ASP A 189 -5.77 3.55 -24.56
CA ASP A 189 -6.25 2.30 -25.15
C ASP A 189 -5.43 1.09 -24.67
N GLN A 190 -4.13 1.26 -24.47
CA GLN A 190 -3.30 0.22 -23.86
C GLN A 190 -3.61 0.04 -22.37
N ALA A 191 -3.92 1.13 -21.65
CA ALA A 191 -4.36 1.04 -20.26
C ALA A 191 -5.69 0.27 -20.12
N LYS A 192 -6.66 0.52 -21.02
CA LYS A 192 -7.91 -0.28 -21.10
C LYS A 192 -7.63 -1.74 -21.43
N GLY A 193 -6.66 -2.02 -22.30
CA GLY A 193 -6.20 -3.38 -22.59
C GLY A 193 -5.76 -4.13 -21.32
N ILE A 194 -5.00 -3.47 -20.43
CA ILE A 194 -4.57 -4.08 -19.16
C ILE A 194 -5.77 -4.31 -18.23
N LYS A 195 -6.70 -3.34 -18.12
CA LYS A 195 -7.96 -3.54 -17.35
C LYS A 195 -8.72 -4.78 -17.84
N LEU A 196 -8.83 -4.98 -19.16
CA LEU A 196 -9.48 -6.15 -19.75
C LEU A 196 -8.76 -7.46 -19.39
N ILE A 197 -7.42 -7.50 -19.50
CA ILE A 197 -6.63 -8.70 -19.16
C ILE A 197 -6.81 -9.07 -17.68
N LEU A 198 -6.79 -8.07 -16.77
CA LEU A 198 -7.01 -8.28 -15.34
C LEU A 198 -8.40 -8.88 -15.06
N ASP A 199 -9.44 -8.36 -15.71
CA ASP A 199 -10.81 -8.88 -15.57
C ASP A 199 -10.89 -10.34 -16.04
N GLN A 200 -10.40 -10.62 -17.25
CA GLN A 200 -10.37 -11.97 -17.82
C GLN A 200 -9.54 -12.97 -17.01
N SER A 201 -8.54 -12.48 -16.27
CA SER A 201 -7.67 -13.29 -15.40
C SER A 201 -8.25 -13.52 -14.00
N GLY A 202 -9.49 -13.10 -13.73
CA GLY A 202 -10.16 -13.27 -12.45
C GLY A 202 -9.92 -12.15 -11.42
N TYR A 203 -9.25 -11.07 -11.82
CA TYR A 203 -8.98 -9.89 -10.98
C TYR A 203 -9.95 -8.75 -11.26
N LYS A 204 -11.23 -9.07 -11.51
CA LYS A 204 -12.26 -8.08 -11.86
C LYS A 204 -12.32 -6.90 -10.91
N LYS A 205 -12.26 -7.13 -9.59
CA LYS A 205 -12.28 -6.05 -8.59
C LYS A 205 -11.14 -5.06 -8.78
N ILE A 206 -9.93 -5.57 -9.01
CA ILE A 206 -8.76 -4.73 -9.28
C ILE A 206 -9.00 -3.93 -10.57
N SER A 207 -9.45 -4.59 -11.62
CA SER A 207 -9.77 -3.94 -12.90
C SER A 207 -10.78 -2.80 -12.74
N ASP A 208 -11.89 -3.05 -12.04
CA ASP A 208 -12.95 -2.07 -11.80
C ASP A 208 -12.46 -0.88 -10.96
N ASP A 209 -11.58 -1.12 -9.97
CA ASP A 209 -11.11 -0.09 -9.04
C ASP A 209 -10.04 0.83 -9.62
N LEU A 210 -9.34 0.42 -10.68
CA LEU A 210 -8.26 1.20 -11.30
C LEU A 210 -8.76 2.52 -11.94
N PRO A 211 -8.13 3.67 -11.63
CA PRO A 211 -8.63 5.00 -11.97
C PRO A 211 -8.44 5.36 -13.45
N ASP A 212 -9.50 5.82 -14.11
CA ASP A 212 -9.44 6.24 -15.51
C ASP A 212 -8.53 7.46 -15.78
#